data_AF-A0A482ZSU1-F1
#
_entry.id   AF-A0A482ZSU1-F1
#
_cell.length_a   1.000
_cell.length_b   1.000
_cell.length_c   1.000
_cell.angle_alpha   90.00
_cell.angle_beta   90.00
_cell.angle_gamma   90.00
#
_symmetry.space_group_name_H-M   'P 1'
#
loop_
_entity.id
_entity.type
_entity.pdbx_description
1 polymer ?
#
loop_
_entity_poly.entity_id
_entity_poly.type
_entity_poly.pdbx_seq_one_letter_code
_entity_poly.pdbx_strand_id
1 'polypeptide(L)'
;MIFRTWTVDADGNDTHDPWAVNHLVRDTTIPPKGHSKHDFVFNHQGNGKIEVEVKLNYRSLTQHIAEDLLGKDAPIIPTINMRHVLKTYIKGADNWTEVGKSPTTKEKITH
;
A
#
# COMPACT_ATOMS: atom_id res chain seq x y z
N MET A 1 1.88 4.23 -1.48
CA MET A 1 0.67 4.84 -0.87
C MET A 1 0.18 3.95 0.25
N ILE A 2 -0.33 4.53 1.34
CA ILE A 2 -0.91 3.79 2.47
C ILE A 2 -2.37 4.20 2.60
N PHE A 3 -3.27 3.20 2.65
CA PHE A 3 -4.70 3.38 2.88
C PHE A 3 -4.97 3.06 4.36
N ARG A 4 -5.21 4.07 5.18
CA ARG A 4 -5.55 3.90 6.61
C ARG A 4 -6.28 5.13 7.15
N THR A 5 -6.84 4.97 8.34
CA THR A 5 -7.30 6.07 9.18
C THR A 5 -6.17 6.46 10.15
N TRP A 6 -5.98 7.76 10.35
CA TRP A 6 -5.10 8.33 11.37
C TRP A 6 -5.95 8.95 12.46
N THR A 7 -5.60 8.63 13.70
CA THR A 7 -6.28 9.04 14.93
C THR A 7 -5.26 9.63 15.89
N VAL A 8 -5.70 10.63 16.65
CA VAL A 8 -4.86 11.26 17.68
C VAL A 8 -5.53 11.25 19.04
N ASP A 9 -4.70 11.31 20.08
CA ASP A 9 -5.13 11.45 21.46
C ASP A 9 -5.57 12.89 21.82
N ALA A 10 -5.80 13.14 23.10
CA ALA A 10 -6.18 14.47 23.60
C ALA A 10 -5.09 15.54 23.40
N ASP A 11 -3.82 15.13 23.40
CA ASP A 11 -2.65 15.99 23.24
C ASP A 11 -2.26 16.18 21.77
N GLY A 12 -2.92 15.49 20.86
CA GLY A 12 -2.69 15.55 19.41
C GLY A 12 -1.60 14.60 18.92
N ASN A 13 -1.13 13.67 19.74
CA ASN A 13 -0.17 12.65 19.32
C ASN A 13 -0.89 11.53 18.57
N ASP A 14 -0.24 10.98 17.54
CA ASP A 14 -0.72 9.78 16.85
C ASP A 14 -0.97 8.66 17.87
N THR A 15 -2.19 8.13 17.88
CA THR A 15 -2.58 7.02 18.77
C THR A 15 -3.25 5.90 18.00
N HIS A 16 -2.96 4.67 18.41
CA HIS A 16 -3.57 3.44 17.90
C HIS A 16 -4.42 2.73 18.95
N ASP A 17 -4.49 3.29 20.16
CA ASP A 17 -5.27 2.78 21.29
C ASP A 17 -6.72 3.26 21.17
N PRO A 18 -7.70 2.37 20.94
CA PRO A 18 -9.09 2.78 20.70
C PRO A 18 -9.70 3.61 21.84
N TRP A 19 -9.25 3.39 23.08
CA TRP A 19 -9.72 4.12 24.27
C TRP A 19 -9.08 5.50 24.45
N ALA A 20 -7.94 5.76 23.80
CA ALA A 20 -7.25 7.04 23.88
C ALA A 20 -7.58 7.96 22.69
N VAL A 21 -8.27 7.45 21.65
CA VAL A 21 -8.66 8.23 20.49
C VAL A 21 -9.59 9.37 20.91
N ASN A 22 -9.19 10.60 20.59
CA ASN A 22 -10.02 11.79 20.74
C ASN A 22 -10.73 12.14 19.42
N HIS A 23 -10.01 12.17 18.29
CA HIS A 23 -10.60 12.42 16.97
C HIS A 23 -9.76 11.83 15.82
N LEU A 24 -10.37 11.77 14.64
CA LEU A 24 -9.74 11.38 13.39
C LEU A 24 -9.08 12.61 12.76
N VAL A 25 -7.81 12.49 12.38
CA VAL A 25 -7.07 13.59 11.69
C VAL A 25 -7.12 13.41 10.18
N ARG A 26 -7.11 12.16 9.72
CA ARG A 26 -7.11 11.85 8.29
C ARG A 26 -7.67 10.46 8.04
N ASP A 27 -8.37 10.33 6.92
CA ASP A 27 -8.76 9.04 6.37
C ASP A 27 -8.30 8.98 4.90
N THR A 28 -7.43 8.02 4.57
CA THR A 28 -7.06 7.71 3.18
C THR A 28 -7.57 6.35 2.75
N THR A 29 -8.54 5.76 3.44
CA THR A 29 -9.14 4.49 3.00
C THR A 29 -9.82 4.65 1.65
N ILE A 30 -9.94 3.54 0.92
CA ILE A 30 -10.69 3.52 -0.34
C ILE A 30 -12.18 3.55 0.02
N PRO A 31 -12.95 4.57 -0.42
CA PRO A 31 -14.34 4.70 -0.03
C PRO A 31 -15.19 3.51 -0.51
N PRO A 32 -16.28 3.17 0.20
CA PRO A 32 -17.18 2.10 -0.21
C PRO A 32 -17.70 2.30 -1.64
N LYS A 33 -17.59 1.26 -2.48
CA LYS A 33 -17.95 1.30 -3.91
C LYS A 33 -17.23 2.38 -4.73
N GLY A 34 -16.18 3.00 -4.20
CA GLY A 34 -15.39 4.02 -4.89
C GLY A 34 -14.03 3.52 -5.35
N HIS A 35 -13.20 4.46 -5.79
CA HIS A 35 -11.82 4.21 -6.21
C HIS A 35 -10.90 5.33 -5.72
N SER A 36 -9.60 5.03 -5.59
CA SER A 36 -8.57 6.05 -5.38
C SER A 36 -7.63 6.09 -6.58
N LYS A 37 -7.26 7.30 -7.02
CA LYS A 37 -6.29 7.53 -8.10
C LYS A 37 -5.05 8.20 -7.53
N HIS A 38 -3.88 7.68 -7.87
CA HIS A 38 -2.58 8.23 -7.48
C HIS A 38 -1.68 8.26 -8.71
N ASP A 39 -1.10 9.42 -8.96
CA ASP A 39 -0.15 9.62 -10.04
C ASP A 39 1.28 9.51 -9.46
N PHE A 40 2.12 8.75 -10.16
CA PHE A 40 3.53 8.55 -9.80
C PHE A 40 4.39 9.00 -10.97
N VAL A 41 5.41 9.81 -10.69
CA VAL A 41 6.36 10.30 -11.68
C VAL A 41 7.70 9.62 -11.40
N PHE A 42 8.27 9.00 -12.44
CA PHE A 42 9.55 8.32 -12.35
C PHE A 42 10.52 8.97 -13.33
N ASN A 43 11.74 9.25 -12.88
CA ASN A 43 12.82 9.63 -13.78
C ASN A 43 13.40 8.36 -14.41
N HIS A 44 13.44 8.29 -15.75
CA HIS A 44 14.02 7.17 -16.47
C HIS A 44 15.18 7.63 -17.34
N GLN A 45 16.37 7.06 -17.09
CA GLN A 45 17.59 7.31 -17.86
C GLN A 45 17.97 6.14 -18.78
N GLY A 46 17.08 5.15 -18.93
CA GLY A 46 17.36 3.91 -19.65
C GLY A 46 16.94 3.92 -21.13
N ASN A 47 17.11 2.76 -21.75
CA ASN A 47 17.09 2.51 -23.20
C ASN A 47 15.67 2.51 -23.81
N GLY A 48 14.70 3.18 -23.16
CA GLY A 48 13.33 3.24 -23.65
C GLY A 48 12.49 1.99 -23.35
N LYS A 49 12.83 1.20 -22.33
CA LYS A 49 11.95 0.13 -21.80
C LYS A 49 11.87 0.25 -20.28
N ILE A 50 10.65 0.25 -19.75
CA ILE A 50 10.36 0.30 -18.31
C ILE A 50 9.42 -0.85 -17.96
N GLU A 51 9.66 -1.48 -16.83
CA GLU A 51 8.71 -2.38 -16.21
C GLU A 51 8.18 -1.73 -14.93
N VAL A 52 6.86 -1.67 -14.80
CA VAL A 52 6.16 -1.08 -13.66
C VAL A 52 5.39 -2.20 -12.96
N GLU A 53 5.86 -2.53 -11.76
CA GLU A 53 5.21 -3.48 -10.87
C GLU A 53 4.33 -2.72 -9.88
N VAL A 54 3.04 -3.04 -9.83
CA VAL A 54 2.07 -2.45 -8.91
C VAL A 54 1.44 -3.54 -8.05
N LYS A 55 1.64 -3.44 -6.73
CA LYS A 55 1.10 -4.37 -5.74
C LYS A 55 0.16 -3.64 -4.79
N LEU A 56 -1.07 -4.14 -4.67
CA LEU A 56 -2.00 -3.80 -3.60
C LEU A 56 -1.90 -4.87 -2.53
N ASN A 57 -1.35 -4.49 -1.39
CA ASN A 57 -1.14 -5.36 -0.25
C ASN A 57 -2.14 -5.02 0.87
N TYR A 58 -2.56 -6.04 1.60
CA TYR A 58 -3.37 -5.92 2.81
C TYR A 58 -2.61 -6.47 4.02
N ARG A 59 -2.77 -5.80 5.15
CA ARG A 59 -2.39 -6.27 6.47
C ARG A 59 -3.48 -5.87 7.46
N SER A 60 -3.75 -6.70 8.45
CA SER A 60 -4.76 -6.43 9.48
C SER A 60 -4.33 -5.33 10.45
N LEU A 61 -3.05 -5.26 10.78
CA LEU A 61 -2.43 -4.23 11.61
C LEU A 61 -0.96 -4.05 11.24
N THR A 62 -0.30 -3.03 11.79
CA THR A 62 1.16 -2.85 11.64
C THR A 62 1.91 -3.73 12.63
N GLN A 63 3.09 -4.22 12.28
CA GLN A 63 3.91 -5.05 13.16
C GLN A 63 4.14 -4.41 14.54
N HIS A 64 4.45 -3.11 14.58
CA HIS A 64 4.61 -2.35 15.82
C HIS A 64 3.42 -2.48 16.78
N ILE A 65 2.19 -2.35 16.27
CA ILE A 65 0.97 -2.52 17.10
C ILE A 65 0.86 -3.96 17.65
N ALA A 66 1.29 -4.97 16.87
CA ALA A 66 1.30 -6.35 17.37
C ALA A 66 2.28 -6.50 18.54
N GLU A 67 3.46 -5.90 18.41
CA GLU A 67 4.52 -5.89 19.41
C GLU A 67 4.11 -5.13 20.68
N ASP A 68 3.45 -3.98 20.54
CA ASP A 68 2.94 -3.21 21.68
C ASP A 68 1.88 -4.01 22.47
N LEU A 69 1.01 -4.75 21.77
CA LEU A 69 -0.09 -5.49 22.39
C LEU A 69 0.33 -6.83 22.99
N LEU A 70 1.26 -7.55 22.34
CA LEU A 70 1.59 -8.95 22.65
C LEU A 70 3.05 -9.14 23.08
N GLY A 71 3.86 -8.08 23.05
CA GLY A 71 5.26 -8.10 23.44
C GLY A 71 6.07 -9.12 22.63
N LYS A 72 6.91 -9.87 23.32
CA LYS A 72 7.79 -10.90 22.75
C LYS A 72 7.05 -12.04 22.03
N ASP A 73 5.76 -12.23 22.31
CA ASP A 73 4.93 -13.30 21.75
C ASP A 73 4.10 -12.80 20.55
N ALA A 74 4.34 -11.56 20.10
CA ALA A 74 3.68 -10.99 18.93
C ALA A 74 3.96 -11.83 17.67
N PRO A 75 2.91 -12.30 16.96
CA PRO A 75 3.10 -12.99 15.70
C PRO A 75 3.60 -12.02 14.63
N ILE A 76 4.29 -12.55 13.64
CA ILE A 76 4.60 -11.79 12.43
C ILE A 76 3.29 -11.53 11.69
N ILE A 77 2.94 -10.25 11.54
CA ILE A 77 1.69 -9.89 10.85
C ILE A 77 1.86 -10.15 9.34
N PRO A 78 1.05 -11.05 8.75
CA PRO A 78 1.21 -11.40 7.35
C PRO A 78 0.78 -10.24 6.45
N THR A 79 1.49 -10.11 5.33
CA THR A 79 1.10 -9.22 4.23
C THR A 79 0.49 -10.06 3.12
N ILE A 80 -0.78 -9.80 2.82
CA ILE A 80 -1.53 -10.51 1.78
C ILE A 80 -1.47 -9.68 0.50
N ASN A 81 -0.97 -10.26 -0.59
CA ASN A 81 -1.07 -9.63 -1.91
C ASN A 81 -2.51 -9.77 -2.42
N MET A 82 -3.27 -8.67 -2.42
CA MET A 82 -4.64 -8.66 -2.92
C MET A 82 -4.69 -8.59 -4.44
N ARG A 83 -3.77 -7.81 -5.01
CA ARG A 83 -3.65 -7.61 -6.46
C ARG A 83 -2.20 -7.31 -6.79
N HIS A 84 -1.73 -7.94 -7.85
CA HIS A 84 -0.44 -7.69 -8.46
C HIS A 84 -0.64 -7.47 -9.95
N VAL A 85 -0.14 -6.35 -10.45
CA VAL A 85 -0.14 -6.02 -11.87
C VAL A 85 1.27 -5.67 -12.28
N LEU A 86 1.78 -6.37 -13.30
CA LEU A 86 3.02 -6.05 -13.96
C LEU A 86 2.71 -5.50 -15.35
N LYS A 87 3.27 -4.32 -15.66
CA LYS A 87 3.14 -3.69 -16.96
C LYS A 87 4.49 -3.32 -17.53
N THR A 88 4.68 -3.60 -18.81
CA THR A 88 5.88 -3.19 -19.53
C THR A 88 5.53 -2.06 -20.48
N TYR A 89 6.32 -0.99 -20.44
CA TYR A 89 6.21 0.17 -21.31
C TYR A 89 7.47 0.30 -22.17
N ILE A 90 7.29 0.63 -23.44
CA ILE A 90 8.39 0.95 -24.37
C ILE A 90 8.22 2.38 -24.86
N LYS A 91 9.34 3.11 -24.97
CA LYS A 91 9.40 4.47 -25.48
C LYS A 91 9.44 4.42 -27.01
N GLY A 92 8.39 4.93 -27.64
CA GLY A 92 8.39 5.27 -29.06
C GLY A 92 9.03 6.64 -29.31
N ALA A 93 8.87 7.16 -30.53
CA ALA A 93 9.42 8.46 -30.92
C ALA A 93 8.94 9.60 -30.00
N ASP A 94 7.63 9.66 -29.71
CA ASP A 94 7.01 10.74 -28.92
C ASP A 94 6.21 10.26 -27.70
N ASN A 95 5.90 8.96 -27.59
CA ASN A 95 4.98 8.42 -26.58
C ASN A 95 5.44 7.07 -26.02
N TRP A 96 4.98 6.75 -24.80
CA TRP A 96 5.15 5.43 -24.18
C TRP A 96 3.99 4.50 -24.57
N THR A 97 4.30 3.26 -24.95
CA THR A 97 3.32 2.23 -25.31
C THR A 97 3.38 1.04 -24.34
N GLU A 98 2.21 0.56 -23.90
CA GLU A 98 2.10 -0.65 -23.08
C GLU A 98 2.17 -1.89 -24.00
N VAL A 99 3.10 -2.81 -23.72
CA VAL A 99 3.40 -3.97 -24.60
C VAL A 99 3.18 -5.33 -23.94
N GLY A 100 2.93 -5.38 -22.64
CA GLY A 100 2.71 -6.65 -21.92
C GLY A 100 1.93 -6.45 -20.63
N LYS A 101 0.97 -7.34 -20.40
CA LYS A 101 0.16 -7.42 -19.18
C LYS A 101 0.18 -8.86 -18.67
N SER A 102 0.83 -9.11 -17.53
CA SER A 102 0.74 -10.42 -16.87
C SER A 102 -0.50 -10.47 -15.95
N PRO A 103 -1.20 -11.61 -15.83
CA PRO A 103 -2.39 -11.72 -14.99
C PRO A 103 -2.03 -11.79 -13.50
N THR A 104 -2.99 -11.36 -12.68
CA THR A 104 -2.97 -11.34 -11.22
C THR A 104 -2.88 -12.75 -10.61
N THR A 105 -1.85 -13.03 -9.81
CA THR A 105 -1.83 -14.19 -8.88
C THR A 105 -2.10 -13.71 -7.46
N LYS A 106 -3.05 -14.33 -6.76
CA LYS A 106 -3.21 -14.14 -5.31
C LYS A 106 -2.16 -15.01 -4.63
N GLU A 107 -1.08 -14.41 -4.13
CA GLU A 107 -0.07 -15.13 -3.36
C GLU A 107 -0.11 -14.66 -1.91
N LYS A 108 -0.29 -15.61 -0.99
CA LYS A 108 -0.13 -15.40 0.44
C LYS A 108 1.38 -15.51 0.72
N ILE A 109 2.06 -14.37 0.83
CA ILE A 109 3.47 -14.36 1.24
C ILE A 109 3.49 -14.61 2.74
N THR A 110 3.97 -15.79 3.13
CA THR A 110 4.21 -16.17 4.53
C THR A 110 5.73 -16.22 4.67
N HIS A 111 6.31 -15.32 5.49
CA HIS A 111 7.70 -15.37 5.90
C HIS A 111 7.77 -15.92 7.32
#